data_AF-A0A7V0IY63-F1
#
_entry.id   AF-A0A7V0IY63-F1
#
_cell.length_a   1.000
_cell.length_b   1.000
_cell.length_c   1.000
_cell.angle_alpha   90.00
_cell.angle_beta   90.00
_cell.angle_gamma   90.00
#
_symmetry.space_group_name_H-M   'P 1'
#
loop_
_entity.id
_entity.type
_entity.pdbx_description
1 polymer ?
#
loop_
_entity_poly.entity_id
_entity_poly.type
_entity_poly.pdbx_seq_one_letter_code
_entity_poly.pdbx_strand_id
1 'polypeptide(L)'
;NMANRFRRHGKAYFEFITTPGIDPTNNLAEQAIRFIVIDRHVTQGTRSIKGRKNNERLWTVIATCQLQGRSAFNFIPESVKAYFRDGPAPSLLPTSV
;
A
#
# COMPACT_ATOMS: atom_id res chain seq x y z
N ASN A 1 -19.33 14.89 10.24
CA ASN A 1 -20.13 14.50 11.42
C ASN A 1 -19.96 12.99 11.66
N MET A 2 -19.42 12.58 12.81
CA MET A 2 -19.17 11.17 13.15
C MET A 2 -20.44 10.31 13.18
N ALA A 3 -21.55 10.83 13.69
CA ALA A 3 -22.80 10.06 13.81
C ALA A 3 -23.28 9.52 12.45
N ASN A 4 -23.21 10.33 11.40
CA ASN A 4 -23.57 9.89 10.04
C ASN A 4 -22.63 8.82 9.48
N ARG A 5 -21.34 8.86 9.85
CA ARG A 5 -20.35 7.87 9.42
C ARG A 5 -20.58 6.53 10.12
N PHE A 6 -20.89 6.55 11.41
CA PHE A 6 -21.31 5.36 12.17
C PHE A 6 -22.60 4.74 11.62
N ARG A 7 -23.62 5.55 11.31
CA ARG A 7 -24.85 5.02 10.70
C ARG A 7 -24.61 4.36 9.34
N ARG A 8 -23.70 4.91 8.53
CA ARG A 8 -23.41 4.38 7.19
C ARG A 8 -22.44 3.19 7.18
N HIS A 9 -21.45 3.18 8.08
CA HIS A 9 -20.34 2.23 8.04
C HIS A 9 -20.16 1.44 9.34
N GLY A 10 -21.11 1.51 10.28
CA GLY A 10 -21.00 0.94 11.62
C GLY A 10 -20.65 -0.55 11.62
N LYS A 11 -21.14 -1.31 10.65
CA LYS A 11 -20.77 -2.74 10.49
C LYS A 11 -19.25 -2.93 10.39
N ALA A 12 -18.55 -2.11 9.59
CA ALA A 12 -17.10 -2.22 9.40
C ALA A 12 -16.31 -1.87 10.67
N TYR A 13 -16.84 -1.00 11.54
CA TYR A 13 -16.20 -0.67 12.83
C TYR A 13 -16.20 -1.85 13.80
N PHE A 14 -17.12 -2.81 13.64
CA PHE A 14 -17.32 -3.95 14.55
C PHE A 14 -17.11 -5.30 13.86
N GLU A 15 -16.49 -5.32 12.68
CA GLU A 15 -16.29 -6.54 11.89
C GLU A 15 -15.46 -7.59 12.65
N PHE A 16 -14.55 -7.16 13.52
CA PHE A 16 -13.78 -8.03 14.41
C PHE A 16 -14.64 -8.88 15.36
N ILE A 17 -15.89 -8.47 15.65
CA ILE A 17 -16.81 -9.25 16.50
C ILE A 17 -17.29 -10.51 15.77
N THR A 18 -17.48 -10.42 14.46
CA THR A 18 -18.11 -11.48 13.66
C THR A 18 -17.13 -12.22 12.74
N THR A 19 -15.93 -11.67 12.53
CA THR A 19 -14.95 -12.18 11.57
C THR A 19 -13.67 -12.59 12.29
N PRO A 20 -13.46 -13.90 12.53
CA PRO A 20 -12.24 -14.41 13.14
C PRO A 20 -10.98 -13.98 12.36
N GLY A 21 -9.93 -13.60 13.08
CA GLY A 21 -8.66 -13.16 12.47
C GLY A 21 -8.57 -11.67 12.14
N ILE A 22 -9.64 -10.90 12.34
CA ILE A 22 -9.61 -9.43 12.27
C ILE A 22 -9.40 -8.86 13.66
N ASP A 23 -8.38 -8.03 13.81
CA ASP A 23 -8.06 -7.34 15.07
C ASP A 23 -9.07 -6.20 15.33
N PRO A 24 -9.43 -5.89 16.59
CA PRO A 24 -10.30 -4.77 16.92
C PRO A 24 -9.67 -3.39 16.65
N THR A 25 -8.38 -3.34 16.28
CA THR A 25 -7.64 -2.11 16.03
C THR A 25 -7.26 -1.94 14.56
N ASN A 26 -7.03 -0.68 14.18
CA ASN A 26 -6.52 -0.31 12.86
C ASN A 26 -4.98 -0.42 12.76
N ASN A 27 -4.31 -1.02 13.75
CA ASN A 27 -2.85 -1.00 13.84
C ASN A 27 -2.19 -1.60 12.59
N LEU A 28 -2.73 -2.70 12.03
CA LEU A 28 -2.19 -3.31 10.80
C LEU A 28 -2.17 -2.32 9.63
N ALA A 29 -3.28 -1.62 9.39
CA ALA A 29 -3.35 -0.66 8.30
C ALA A 29 -2.51 0.59 8.57
N GLU A 30 -2.47 1.08 9.81
CA GLU A 30 -1.62 2.20 10.22
C GLU A 30 -0.14 1.89 10.03
N GLN A 31 0.32 0.70 10.44
CA GLN A 31 1.69 0.25 10.22
C GLN A 31 2.02 0.15 8.73
N ALA A 32 1.09 -0.39 7.92
CA ALA A 32 1.30 -0.53 6.48
C ALA A 32 1.51 0.82 5.77
N ILE A 33 0.88 1.91 6.24
CA ILE A 33 1.04 3.24 5.64
C ILE A 33 2.02 4.14 6.39
N ARG A 34 2.54 3.74 7.55
CA ARG A 34 3.35 4.58 8.44
C ARG A 34 4.56 5.18 7.74
N PHE A 35 5.26 4.39 6.93
CA PHE A 35 6.45 4.87 6.21
C PHE A 35 6.10 5.99 5.21
N ILE A 36 4.91 5.95 4.60
CA ILE A 36 4.42 7.00 3.68
C ILE A 36 4.13 8.29 4.45
N VAL A 37 3.54 8.17 5.64
CA VAL A 37 3.25 9.32 6.51
C VAL A 37 4.56 9.99 6.94
N ILE A 38 5.55 9.20 7.37
CA ILE A 38 6.87 9.70 7.76
C ILE A 38 7.56 10.36 6.56
N ASP A 39 7.61 9.69 5.40
CA ASP A 39 8.24 10.24 4.19
C ASP A 39 7.63 11.59 3.82
N ARG A 40 6.29 11.70 3.77
CA ARG A 40 5.61 12.96 3.45
C ARG A 40 5.86 14.04 4.49
N HIS A 41 5.96 13.68 5.77
CA HIS A 41 6.26 14.64 6.83
C HIS A 41 7.68 15.21 6.70
N VAL A 42 8.66 14.35 6.41
CA VAL A 42 10.08 14.74 6.29
C VAL A 42 10.33 15.49 4.97
N THR A 43 9.81 14.98 3.85
CA THR A 43 10.09 15.52 2.51
C THR A 43 9.15 16.66 2.11
N GLN A 44 8.07 16.88 2.86
CA GLN A 44 6.93 17.75 2.49
C GLN A 44 6.21 17.30 1.19
N GLY A 45 6.58 16.16 0.63
CA GLY A 45 6.00 15.57 -0.56
C GLY A 45 6.19 16.37 -1.85
N THR A 46 5.58 15.88 -2.93
CA THR A 46 5.65 16.52 -4.26
C THR A 46 4.41 17.38 -4.53
N ARG A 47 4.58 18.58 -5.09
CA ARG A 47 3.47 19.48 -5.45
C ARG A 47 2.80 19.14 -6.79
N SER A 48 3.51 18.48 -7.70
CA SER A 48 2.98 18.16 -9.04
C SER A 48 2.14 16.88 -9.03
N ILE A 49 1.15 16.81 -9.93
CA ILE A 49 0.34 15.59 -10.13
C ILE A 49 1.24 14.42 -10.54
N LYS A 50 2.22 14.66 -11.42
CA LYS A 50 3.19 13.66 -11.86
C LYS A 50 4.02 13.12 -10.70
N GLY A 51 4.53 14.00 -9.85
CA GLY A 51 5.28 13.60 -8.64
C GLY A 51 4.42 12.75 -7.69
N ARG A 52 3.17 13.16 -7.45
CA ARG A 52 2.27 12.41 -6.56
C ARG A 52 1.99 11.00 -7.08
N LYS A 53 1.73 10.86 -8.39
CA LYS A 53 1.53 9.55 -9.04
C LYS A 53 2.79 8.69 -8.99
N ASN A 54 3.97 9.28 -9.16
CA ASN A 54 5.23 8.54 -9.06
C ASN A 54 5.47 8.00 -7.65
N ASN A 55 5.29 8.84 -6.63
CA ASN A 55 5.44 8.42 -5.23
C ASN A 55 4.40 7.37 -4.84
N GLU A 56 3.13 7.54 -5.24
CA GLU A 56 2.06 6.55 -5.03
C GLU A 56 2.46 5.17 -5.57
N ARG A 57 3.00 5.09 -6.79
CA ARG A 57 3.44 3.84 -7.39
C ARG A 57 4.64 3.23 -6.67
N LEU A 58 5.65 4.05 -6.34
CA LEU A 58 6.84 3.58 -5.62
C LEU A 58 6.50 3.06 -4.22
N TRP A 59 5.69 3.78 -3.46
CA TRP A 59 5.26 3.32 -2.13
C TRP A 59 4.40 2.06 -2.23
N THR A 60 3.55 1.94 -3.25
CA THR A 60 2.77 0.71 -3.49
C THR A 60 3.71 -0.48 -3.71
N VAL A 61 4.74 -0.33 -4.56
CA VAL A 61 5.75 -1.38 -4.80
C VAL A 61 6.46 -1.75 -3.50
N ILE A 62 6.95 -0.76 -2.75
CA ILE A 62 7.70 -0.96 -1.50
C ILE A 62 6.85 -1.70 -0.47
N ALA A 63 5.65 -1.20 -0.18
CA ALA A 63 4.75 -1.78 0.80
C ALA A 63 4.36 -3.21 0.41
N THR A 64 4.00 -3.44 -0.85
CA THR A 64 3.58 -4.75 -1.33
C THR A 64 4.73 -5.76 -1.31
N CYS A 65 5.93 -5.35 -1.75
CA CYS A 65 7.11 -6.21 -1.68
C CYS A 65 7.43 -6.59 -0.22
N GLN A 66 7.37 -5.63 0.70
CA GLN A 66 7.59 -5.90 2.13
C GLN A 66 6.56 -6.89 2.69
N LEU A 67 5.27 -6.73 2.37
CA LEU A 67 4.21 -7.67 2.80
C LEU A 67 4.40 -9.07 2.21
N GLN A 68 5.01 -9.18 1.02
CA GLN A 68 5.29 -10.47 0.35
C GLN A 68 6.64 -11.07 0.73
N GLY A 69 7.45 -10.43 1.58
CA GLY A 69 8.83 -10.86 1.85
C GLY A 69 9.77 -10.75 0.64
N ARG A 70 9.43 -9.91 -0.34
CA ARG A 70 10.21 -9.65 -1.56
C ARG A 70 11.03 -8.36 -1.42
N SER A 71 12.18 -8.31 -2.08
CA SER A 71 12.99 -7.09 -2.14
C SER A 71 12.46 -6.12 -3.19
N ALA A 72 11.99 -4.95 -2.76
CA ALA A 72 11.65 -3.86 -3.67
C ALA A 72 12.87 -3.38 -4.49
N PHE A 73 14.06 -3.46 -3.91
CA PHE A 73 15.33 -3.13 -4.58
C PHE A 73 15.68 -4.10 -5.73
N ASN A 74 15.16 -5.32 -5.71
CA ASN A 74 15.28 -6.24 -6.84
C ASN A 74 14.12 -6.04 -7.84
N PHE A 75 12.89 -5.90 -7.32
CA PHE A 75 11.68 -5.77 -8.13
C PHE A 75 11.71 -4.55 -9.07
N ILE A 76 12.16 -3.39 -8.59
CA ILE A 76 12.16 -2.15 -9.38
C ILE A 76 13.10 -2.25 -10.58
N PRO A 77 14.40 -2.61 -10.42
CA PRO A 77 15.28 -2.82 -11.56
C PRO A 77 14.81 -3.90 -12.52
N GLU A 78 14.24 -5.00 -12.03
CA GLU A 78 13.67 -6.05 -12.88
C GLU A 78 12.53 -5.52 -13.74
N SER A 79 11.63 -4.73 -13.15
CA SER A 79 10.52 -4.09 -13.86
C SER A 79 11.01 -3.12 -14.94
N VAL A 80 12.02 -2.30 -14.61
CA VAL A 80 12.60 -1.34 -15.55
C VAL A 80 13.32 -2.07 -16.70
N LYS A 81 14.10 -3.12 -16.38
CA LYS A 81 14.78 -3.94 -17.40
C LYS A 81 13.78 -4.64 -18.32
N ALA A 82 12.68 -5.17 -17.80
CA ALA A 82 11.63 -5.80 -18.59
C ALA A 82 10.99 -4.81 -19.57
N TYR A 83 10.65 -3.60 -19.08
CA TYR A 83 10.11 -2.53 -19.93
C TYR A 83 11.02 -2.17 -21.09
N PHE A 84 12.32 -1.97 -20.84
CA PHE A 84 13.28 -1.63 -21.91
C PHE A 84 13.58 -2.77 -22.88
N ARG A 85 13.18 -4.00 -22.57
CA ARG A 85 13.36 -5.19 -23.42
C ARG A 85 12.07 -5.62 -24.11
N ASP A 86 11.01 -4.81 -24.02
CA ASP A 86 9.65 -5.16 -24.48
C ASP A 86 9.17 -6.51 -23.93
N GLY A 87 9.63 -6.88 -22.72
CA GLY A 87 9.32 -8.14 -22.06
C GLY A 87 8.21 -8.00 -21.01
N PRO A 88 7.68 -9.12 -20.51
CA PRO A 88 6.68 -9.10 -19.44
C PRO A 88 7.28 -8.57 -18.14
N ALA A 89 6.65 -7.56 -17.55
CA ALA A 89 7.05 -7.04 -16.24
C ALA A 89 6.72 -8.06 -15.12
N PRO A 90 7.55 -8.15 -14.07
CA PRO A 90 7.24 -8.98 -12.92
C PRO A 90 5.95 -8.49 -12.24
N SER A 91 5.09 -9.42 -11.84
CA SER A 91 3.82 -9.09 -11.19
C SER A 91 4.04 -8.72 -9.72
N LEU A 92 3.33 -7.68 -9.26
CA LEU A 92 3.12 -7.41 -7.83
C LEU A 92 1.96 -8.22 -7.24
N LEU A 93 1.07 -8.77 -8.08
CA LEU A 93 0.01 -9.64 -7.61
C LEU A 93 0.62 -11.01 -7.29
N PRO A 94 0.23 -11.65 -6.17
CA PRO A 94 0.66 -13.01 -5.88
C PRO A 94 0.23 -13.93 -7.03
N THR A 95 1.13 -14.81 -7.45
CA THR A 95 0.78 -15.91 -8.35
C THR A 95 -0.18 -16.81 -7.59
N SER A 96 -1.39 -17.01 -8.10
CA SER A 96 -2.35 -17.94 -7.51
C SER A 96 -1.68 -19.30 -7.33
N VAL A 97 -1.58 -19.75 -6.07
CA VAL A 97 -1.33 -21.16 -5.73
C VAL A 97 -2.61 -21.95 -5.94
#